data_AF-A0A8S1EJI5-F1
#
_entry.id   AF-A0A8S1EJI5-F1
#
_cell.length_a   1.000
_cell.length_b   1.000
_cell.length_c   1.000
_cell.angle_alpha   90.00
_cell.angle_beta   90.00
_cell.angle_gamma   90.00
#
_symmetry.space_group_name_H-M   'P 1'
#
loop_
_entity.id
_entity.type
_entity.pdbx_description
1 polymer ?
#
loop_
_entity_poly.entity_id
_entity_poly.type
_entity_poly.pdbx_seq_one_letter_code
_entity_poly.pdbx_strand_id
1 'polypeptide(L)'
;MYPTIHDGDLVIAERFSISTRNVRKGDIVGCLSPSKPTELLCKRIAAKEGERVECELLPNGRVPRGHVFLQGDNTKLSTDSRHFGPVPEGLVQIRLTLRIWPLTRFGWLSNKWTKMSDRLTQLQDLVNDLAACMTNAIGVLQGEAPPCEFNEISKELEEEPNCENFASLIAKAAKDIELMVESFPMENMECTDIEEQIKKNEERKRKAVKELEEVNKQGVEIMKRLQEKLTEIATVQIKSRPIA
;
A
#
# COMPACT_ATOMS: atom_id res chain seq x y z
N MET A 1 10.01 10.59 7.73
CA MET A 1 9.73 9.27 7.11
C MET A 1 10.78 8.99 6.02
N TYR A 2 12.06 9.01 6.40
CA TYR A 2 13.16 8.90 5.44
C TYR A 2 13.23 7.48 4.86
N PRO A 3 13.44 7.27 3.54
CA PRO A 3 13.71 8.26 2.49
C PRO A 3 12.44 8.79 1.76
N THR A 4 11.25 8.27 2.04
CA THR A 4 10.06 8.65 1.26
C THR A 4 9.66 10.11 1.45
N ILE A 5 9.63 10.59 2.69
CA ILE A 5 9.34 11.99 3.04
C ILE A 5 10.53 12.55 3.82
N HIS A 6 11.08 13.65 3.30
CA HIS A 6 12.20 14.40 3.90
C HIS A 6 11.70 15.65 4.63
N ASP A 7 12.53 16.18 5.52
CA ASP A 7 12.27 17.46 6.17
C ASP A 7 12.24 18.56 5.12
N GLY A 8 11.17 19.37 5.12
CA GLY A 8 10.90 20.39 4.10
C GLY A 8 10.05 19.92 2.90
N ASP A 9 9.67 18.63 2.83
CA ASP A 9 8.68 18.17 1.85
C ASP A 9 7.29 18.72 2.20
N LEU A 10 6.60 19.31 1.22
CA LEU A 10 5.19 19.71 1.35
C LEU A 10 4.32 18.65 0.70
N VAL A 11 3.40 18.09 1.49
CA VAL A 11 2.59 16.93 1.12
C VAL A 11 1.10 17.21 1.36
N ILE A 12 0.28 16.77 0.42
CA ILE A 12 -1.18 16.87 0.53
C ILE A 12 -1.65 15.81 1.53
N ALA A 13 -2.28 16.30 2.59
CA ALA A 13 -3.00 15.50 3.57
C ALA A 13 -4.51 15.56 3.28
N GLU A 14 -5.15 14.41 3.21
CA GLU A 14 -6.60 14.29 3.05
C GLU A 14 -7.22 13.50 4.20
N ARG A 15 -8.46 13.86 4.56
CA ARG A 15 -9.25 13.19 5.62
C ARG A 15 -10.41 12.38 5.05
N PHE A 16 -10.64 12.44 3.75
CA PHE A 16 -11.79 11.83 3.10
C PHE A 16 -11.72 10.29 3.16
N SER A 17 -10.54 9.72 2.88
CA SER A 17 -10.31 8.28 2.98
C SER A 17 -10.44 7.78 4.43
N ILE A 18 -10.14 8.64 5.41
CA ILE A 18 -10.33 8.31 6.83
C ILE A 18 -11.81 8.29 7.19
N SER A 19 -12.55 9.33 6.79
CA SER A 19 -14.01 9.44 7.05
C SER A 19 -14.79 8.27 6.44
N THR A 20 -14.37 7.83 5.24
CA THR A 20 -14.96 6.68 4.53
C THR A 20 -14.36 5.33 4.94
N ARG A 21 -13.40 5.30 5.88
CA ARG A 21 -12.64 4.09 6.30
C ARG A 21 -11.98 3.33 5.14
N ASN A 22 -11.64 4.04 4.06
CA ASN A 22 -11.01 3.50 2.86
C ASN A 22 -9.49 3.71 2.87
N VAL A 23 -8.84 3.25 3.94
CA VAL A 23 -7.38 3.27 4.03
C VAL A 23 -6.82 1.91 3.66
N ARG A 24 -5.74 1.88 2.87
CA ARG A 24 -5.17 0.66 2.28
C ARG A 24 -3.75 0.43 2.75
N LYS A 25 -3.30 -0.81 2.61
CA LYS A 25 -1.89 -1.18 2.76
C LYS A 25 -1.02 -0.37 1.79
N GLY A 26 0.12 0.10 2.27
CA GLY A 26 1.04 0.95 1.53
C GLY A 26 0.75 2.45 1.64
N ASP A 27 -0.42 2.85 2.14
CA ASP A 27 -0.75 4.25 2.36
C ASP A 27 0.11 4.85 3.47
N ILE A 28 0.52 6.10 3.28
CA ILE A 28 1.17 6.88 4.32
C ILE A 28 0.09 7.64 5.08
N VAL A 29 0.11 7.52 6.40
CA VAL A 29 -0.91 8.10 7.27
C VAL A 29 -0.30 8.86 8.43
N GLY A 30 -1.01 9.90 8.87
CA GLY A 30 -0.78 10.57 10.14
C GLY A 30 -1.70 9.94 11.18
N CYS A 31 -1.12 9.35 12.21
CA CYS A 31 -1.80 8.68 13.30
C CYS A 31 -1.39 9.29 14.64
N LEU A 32 -2.32 9.43 15.59
CA LEU A 32 -1.97 9.90 16.93
C LEU A 32 -1.16 8.82 17.66
N SER A 33 -0.08 9.25 18.33
CA SER A 33 0.74 8.33 19.11
C SER A 33 -0.06 7.77 20.29
N PRO A 34 -0.14 6.44 20.45
CA PRO A 34 -0.87 5.82 21.56
C PRO A 34 -0.22 6.14 22.91
N SER A 35 1.09 6.39 22.93
CA SER A 35 1.83 6.76 24.15
C SER A 35 1.77 8.26 24.47
N LYS A 36 1.56 9.11 23.46
CA LYS A 36 1.55 10.58 23.58
C LYS A 36 0.45 11.18 22.69
N PRO A 37 -0.77 11.40 23.20
CA PRO A 37 -1.93 11.77 22.39
C PRO A 37 -1.78 13.09 21.60
N THR A 38 -0.86 13.97 22.01
CA THR A 38 -0.56 15.24 21.34
C THR A 38 0.39 15.10 20.15
N GLU A 39 1.03 13.95 19.98
CA GLU A 39 2.04 13.72 18.94
C GLU A 39 1.43 12.97 17.75
N LEU A 40 1.54 13.56 16.55
CA LEU A 40 1.11 12.92 15.31
C LEU A 40 2.31 12.17 14.68
N LEU A 41 2.20 10.85 14.61
CA LEU A 41 3.15 9.98 13.95
C LEU A 41 2.82 9.86 12.47
N CYS A 42 3.80 10.14 11.62
CA CYS A 42 3.72 9.88 10.19
C CYS A 42 4.32 8.50 9.88
N LYS A 43 3.49 7.55 9.48
CA LYS A 43 3.86 6.13 9.28
C LYS A 43 3.16 5.55 8.06
N ARG A 44 3.67 4.43 7.55
CA ARG A 44 3.03 3.67 6.48
C ARG A 44 2.21 2.52 7.06
N ILE A 45 1.05 2.25 6.46
CA ILE A 45 0.29 1.04 6.78
C ILE A 45 0.98 -0.16 6.14
N ALA A 46 1.56 -1.00 6.99
CA ALA A 46 2.21 -2.23 6.55
C ALA A 46 1.21 -3.39 6.42
N ALA A 47 0.17 -3.42 7.26
CA ALA A 47 -0.85 -4.48 7.26
C ALA A 47 -2.17 -3.98 7.84
N LYS A 48 -3.30 -4.51 7.35
CA LYS A 48 -4.63 -4.30 7.95
C LYS A 48 -5.06 -5.50 8.80
N GLU A 49 -6.25 -5.40 9.38
CA GLU A 49 -6.88 -6.47 10.16
C GLU A 49 -6.80 -7.85 9.49
N GLY A 50 -6.49 -8.88 10.29
CA GLY A 50 -6.42 -10.26 9.84
C GLY A 50 -5.11 -10.66 9.14
N GLU A 51 -4.34 -9.70 8.62
CA GLU A 51 -3.03 -9.95 7.99
C GLU A 51 -1.98 -10.39 9.02
N ARG A 52 -1.02 -11.20 8.57
CA ARG A 52 0.11 -11.64 9.38
C ARG A 52 1.20 -10.57 9.45
N VAL A 53 1.77 -10.38 10.63
CA VAL A 53 2.85 -9.42 10.89
C VAL A 53 3.88 -10.03 11.84
N GLU A 54 5.15 -9.71 11.60
CA GLU A 54 6.24 -10.06 12.50
C GLU A 54 6.29 -9.06 13.66
N CYS A 55 5.70 -9.45 14.78
CA CYS A 55 5.72 -8.65 16.00
C CYS A 55 5.63 -9.56 17.23
N GLU A 56 6.62 -9.45 18.12
CA GLU A 56 6.69 -10.23 19.36
C GLU A 56 5.54 -9.91 20.33
N LEU A 57 4.93 -8.73 20.21
CA LEU A 57 3.79 -8.31 21.03
C LEU A 57 2.47 -8.99 20.63
N LEU A 58 2.43 -9.66 19.47
CA LEU A 58 1.25 -10.35 18.97
C LEU A 58 1.46 -11.87 19.08
N PRO A 59 0.84 -12.55 20.06
CA PRO A 59 1.02 -14.00 20.24
C PRO A 59 0.57 -14.81 19.01
N ASN A 60 -0.37 -14.26 18.24
CA ASN A 60 -0.96 -14.91 17.07
C ASN A 60 -0.28 -14.46 15.76
N GLY A 61 0.64 -13.50 15.83
CA GLY A 61 1.26 -12.86 14.68
C GLY A 61 0.28 -12.22 13.70
N ARG A 62 -0.92 -11.83 14.15
CA ARG A 62 -1.98 -11.26 13.30
C ARG A 62 -2.50 -9.94 13.84
N VAL A 63 -2.83 -9.03 12.93
CA VAL A 63 -3.42 -7.73 13.29
C VAL A 63 -4.86 -7.92 13.76
N PRO A 64 -5.26 -7.39 14.94
CA PRO A 64 -6.63 -7.46 15.43
C PRO A 64 -7.63 -6.74 14.51
N ARG A 65 -8.92 -7.10 14.62
CA ARG A 65 -9.99 -6.41 13.88
C ARG A 65 -10.06 -4.93 14.24
N GLY A 66 -10.31 -4.08 13.24
CA GLY A 66 -10.35 -2.62 13.38
C GLY A 66 -9.01 -1.98 13.73
N HIS A 67 -7.90 -2.70 13.62
CA HIS A 67 -6.55 -2.19 13.86
C HIS A 67 -5.73 -2.19 12.57
N VAL A 68 -4.71 -1.33 12.54
CA VAL A 68 -3.71 -1.24 11.50
C VAL A 68 -2.33 -1.40 12.09
N PHE A 69 -1.44 -2.05 11.34
CA PHE A 69 -0.03 -2.17 11.71
C PHE A 69 0.76 -1.10 10.98
N LEU A 70 1.39 -0.20 11.74
CA LEU A 70 2.13 0.95 11.22
C LEU A 70 3.63 0.70 11.27
N GLN A 71 4.29 0.94 10.15
CA GLN A 71 5.73 0.81 10.02
C GLN A 71 6.31 2.04 9.35
N GLY A 72 7.45 2.51 9.87
CA GLY A 72 8.23 3.57 9.26
C GLY A 72 9.16 3.00 8.20
N ASP A 73 9.47 3.83 7.21
CA ASP A 73 10.38 3.47 6.11
C ASP A 73 11.86 3.37 6.54
N ASN A 74 12.20 3.76 7.78
CA ASN A 74 13.54 3.58 8.35
C ASN A 74 13.50 2.65 9.57
N THR A 75 13.43 1.36 9.29
CA THR A 75 13.24 0.26 10.27
C THR A 75 14.20 0.29 11.48
N LYS A 76 15.40 0.89 11.35
CA LYS A 76 16.45 0.93 12.37
C LYS A 76 16.33 2.06 13.40
N LEU A 77 15.61 3.14 13.09
CA LEU A 77 15.59 4.37 13.91
C LEU A 77 14.18 4.80 14.31
N SER A 78 13.16 4.06 13.89
CA SER A 78 11.78 4.51 13.98
C SER A 78 10.97 3.73 14.99
N THR A 79 10.31 4.45 15.90
CA THR A 79 9.32 3.92 16.83
C THR A 79 8.05 3.54 16.06
N ASP A 80 7.82 2.24 15.90
CA ASP A 80 6.75 1.65 15.05
C ASP A 80 5.84 0.73 15.86
N SER A 81 4.81 0.15 15.20
CA SER A 81 3.93 -0.85 15.78
C SER A 81 4.64 -2.10 16.30
N ARG A 82 5.91 -2.31 15.95
CA ARG A 82 6.76 -3.33 16.57
C ARG A 82 7.02 -3.08 18.07
N HIS A 83 7.02 -1.82 18.50
CA HIS A 83 7.31 -1.42 19.89
C HIS A 83 6.05 -1.15 20.71
N PHE A 84 5.00 -0.58 20.09
CA PHE A 84 3.75 -0.23 20.78
C PHE A 84 2.54 -1.09 20.38
N GLY A 85 2.71 -2.02 19.43
CA GLY A 85 1.64 -2.87 18.92
C GLY A 85 0.81 -2.26 17.79
N PRO A 86 -0.20 -2.99 17.28
CA PRO A 86 -1.18 -2.46 16.34
C PRO A 86 -1.95 -1.27 16.91
N VAL A 87 -2.35 -0.35 16.04
CA VAL A 87 -3.09 0.85 16.44
C VAL A 87 -4.53 0.75 15.93
N PRO A 88 -5.53 1.14 16.73
CA PRO A 88 -6.90 1.28 16.22
C PRO A 88 -6.95 2.18 14.98
N GLU A 89 -7.66 1.77 13.93
CA GLU A 89 -7.81 2.55 12.70
C GLU A 89 -8.44 3.93 12.98
N GLY A 90 -9.22 4.06 14.06
CA GLY A 90 -9.78 5.34 14.50
C GLY A 90 -8.78 6.38 15.00
N LEU A 91 -7.54 5.99 15.34
CA LEU A 91 -6.47 6.95 15.68
C LEU A 91 -5.78 7.53 14.43
N VAL A 92 -6.06 6.97 13.26
CA VAL A 92 -5.59 7.52 11.99
C VAL A 92 -6.41 8.78 11.67
N GLN A 93 -5.72 9.91 11.49
CA GLN A 93 -6.36 11.22 11.32
C GLN A 93 -6.33 11.73 9.88
N ILE A 94 -5.26 11.42 9.14
CA ILE A 94 -5.00 11.92 7.79
C ILE A 94 -4.29 10.85 6.95
N ARG A 95 -4.50 10.91 5.63
CA ARG A 95 -3.73 10.17 4.64
C ARG A 95 -2.90 11.13 3.79
N LEU A 96 -1.62 10.81 3.60
CA LEU A 96 -0.70 11.58 2.76
C LEU A 96 -0.63 10.96 1.36
N THR A 97 -1.00 11.74 0.34
CA THR A 97 -1.22 11.20 -1.01
C THR A 97 -0.21 11.71 -2.04
N LEU A 98 -0.02 13.03 -2.10
CA LEU A 98 0.76 13.68 -3.14
C LEU A 98 1.82 14.58 -2.52
N ARG A 99 3.07 14.45 -2.94
CA ARG A 99 4.12 15.43 -2.63
C ARG A 99 4.08 16.55 -3.66
N ILE A 100 3.85 17.77 -3.19
CA ILE A 100 3.77 18.98 -4.00
C ILE A 100 5.07 19.80 -4.00
N TRP A 101 5.93 19.62 -2.99
CA TRP A 101 7.23 20.29 -2.89
C TRP A 101 8.25 19.40 -2.16
N PRO A 102 9.57 19.49 -2.46
CA PRO A 102 10.19 20.23 -3.56
C PRO A 102 9.76 19.68 -4.91
N LEU A 103 9.60 20.57 -5.90
CA LEU A 103 9.06 20.18 -7.21
C LEU A 103 9.88 19.04 -7.82
N THR A 104 11.20 19.01 -7.64
CA THR A 104 12.12 17.95 -8.10
C THR A 104 11.70 16.53 -7.73
N ARG A 105 10.91 16.39 -6.66
CA ARG A 105 10.40 15.11 -6.15
C ARG A 105 8.87 15.04 -6.21
N PHE A 106 8.22 15.94 -6.94
CA PHE A 106 6.77 15.94 -7.14
C PHE A 106 6.27 14.58 -7.59
N GLY A 107 5.19 14.10 -6.99
CA GLY A 107 4.60 12.83 -7.37
C GLY A 107 3.81 12.18 -6.24
N TRP A 108 3.11 11.12 -6.63
CA TRP A 108 2.34 10.31 -5.69
C TRP A 108 3.27 9.61 -4.70
N LEU A 109 2.91 9.66 -3.43
CA LEU A 109 3.59 8.94 -2.34
C LEU A 109 3.21 7.45 -2.30
N SER A 110 2.16 7.08 -3.02
CA SER A 110 1.77 5.70 -3.29
C SER A 110 2.70 5.11 -4.34
N ASN A 111 3.35 4.00 -4.02
CA ASN A 111 4.20 3.31 -4.98
C ASN A 111 3.35 2.76 -6.14
N LYS A 112 3.76 3.01 -7.39
CA LYS A 112 3.19 2.34 -8.58
C LYS A 112 3.64 0.88 -8.68
N TRP A 113 4.78 0.55 -8.10
CA TRP A 113 5.37 -0.79 -8.08
C TRP A 113 4.55 -1.82 -7.30
N THR A 114 3.76 -1.39 -6.31
CA THR A 114 2.84 -2.30 -5.63
C THR A 114 1.83 -2.87 -6.60
N LYS A 115 1.27 -2.08 -7.53
CA LYS A 115 0.22 -2.55 -8.44
C LYS A 115 0.60 -3.75 -9.34
N MET A 116 1.87 -3.88 -9.73
CA MET A 116 2.38 -5.04 -10.52
C MET A 116 2.77 -6.21 -9.62
N SER A 117 3.48 -5.93 -8.51
CA SER A 117 3.81 -6.96 -7.51
C SER A 117 2.55 -7.58 -6.92
N ASP A 118 1.51 -6.78 -6.67
CA ASP A 118 0.22 -7.20 -6.15
C ASP A 118 -0.48 -8.20 -7.08
N ARG A 119 -0.36 -8.05 -8.42
CA ARG A 119 -0.96 -9.00 -9.36
C ARG A 119 -0.20 -10.32 -9.45
N LEU A 120 1.13 -10.27 -9.38
CA LEU A 120 1.94 -11.49 -9.34
C LEU A 120 1.73 -12.23 -8.01
N THR A 121 1.65 -11.51 -6.89
CA THR A 121 1.31 -12.08 -5.59
C THR A 121 -0.13 -12.62 -5.58
N GLN A 122 -1.10 -11.91 -6.15
CA GLN A 122 -2.48 -12.41 -6.30
C GLN A 122 -2.55 -13.68 -7.14
N LEU A 123 -1.76 -13.78 -8.22
CA LEU A 123 -1.69 -15.00 -9.01
C LEU A 123 -1.12 -16.16 -8.18
N GLN A 124 -0.07 -15.91 -7.39
CA GLN A 124 0.49 -16.92 -6.48
C GLN A 124 -0.53 -17.37 -5.44
N ASP A 125 -1.27 -16.45 -4.84
CA ASP A 125 -2.31 -16.77 -3.86
C ASP A 125 -3.44 -17.62 -4.49
N LEU A 126 -3.91 -17.27 -5.69
CA LEU A 126 -4.92 -18.05 -6.41
C LEU A 126 -4.44 -19.47 -6.75
N VAL A 127 -3.17 -19.64 -7.12
CA VAL A 127 -2.58 -20.96 -7.39
C VAL A 127 -2.47 -21.78 -6.11
N ASN A 128 -2.07 -21.16 -4.99
CA ASN A 128 -2.02 -21.83 -3.69
C ASN A 128 -3.42 -22.24 -3.21
N ASP A 129 -4.42 -21.38 -3.42
CA ASP A 129 -5.82 -21.67 -3.08
C ASP A 129 -6.38 -22.81 -3.95
N LEU A 130 -6.04 -22.87 -5.25
CA LEU A 130 -6.40 -23.99 -6.12
C LEU A 130 -5.80 -25.31 -5.61
N ALA A 131 -4.53 -25.30 -5.23
CA ALA A 131 -3.85 -26.47 -4.68
C ALA A 131 -4.49 -26.93 -3.36
N ALA A 132 -4.85 -25.98 -2.49
CA ALA A 132 -5.58 -26.26 -1.25
C ALA A 132 -6.96 -26.87 -1.54
N CYS A 133 -7.72 -26.33 -2.49
CA CYS A 133 -9.01 -26.87 -2.90
C CYS A 133 -8.90 -28.31 -3.41
N MET A 134 -7.92 -28.61 -4.27
CA MET A 134 -7.71 -29.96 -4.80
C MET A 134 -7.33 -30.96 -3.70
N THR A 135 -6.41 -30.58 -2.82
CA THR A 135 -5.94 -31.46 -1.73
C THR A 135 -7.03 -31.70 -0.67
N ASN A 136 -7.81 -30.68 -0.33
CA ASN A 136 -8.95 -30.82 0.57
C ASN A 136 -10.05 -31.68 -0.07
N ALA A 137 -10.35 -31.49 -1.36
CA ALA A 137 -11.33 -32.31 -2.06
C ALA A 137 -10.93 -33.80 -2.03
N ILE A 138 -9.69 -34.12 -2.38
CA ILE A 138 -9.18 -35.50 -2.32
C ILE A 138 -9.28 -36.05 -0.90
N GLY A 139 -8.87 -35.27 0.11
CA GLY A 139 -8.92 -35.71 1.51
C GLY A 139 -10.33 -36.03 2.00
N VAL A 140 -11.30 -35.16 1.69
CA VAL A 140 -12.72 -35.38 2.06
C VAL A 140 -13.30 -36.57 1.30
N LEU A 141 -13.08 -36.65 -0.01
CA LEU A 141 -13.60 -37.75 -0.82
C LEU A 141 -13.01 -39.11 -0.42
N GLN A 142 -11.73 -39.17 -0.02
CA GLN A 142 -11.13 -40.40 0.51
C GLN A 142 -11.64 -40.76 1.90
N GLY A 143 -11.96 -39.76 2.73
CA GLY A 143 -12.47 -39.97 4.09
C GLY A 143 -13.92 -40.43 4.14
N GLU A 144 -14.75 -39.92 3.23
CA GLU A 144 -16.18 -40.23 3.13
C GLU A 144 -16.47 -41.42 2.18
N ALA A 145 -15.45 -41.92 1.46
CA ALA A 145 -15.62 -43.04 0.54
C ALA A 145 -16.08 -44.32 1.28
N PRO A 146 -17.28 -44.85 0.97
CA PRO A 146 -17.71 -46.14 1.51
C PRO A 146 -16.85 -47.27 0.93
N PRO A 147 -16.73 -48.41 1.62
CA PRO A 147 -16.10 -49.60 1.05
C PRO A 147 -16.91 -50.07 -0.17
N CYS A 148 -16.27 -50.10 -1.34
CA CYS A 148 -16.91 -50.52 -2.59
C CYS A 148 -16.61 -52.00 -2.91
N GLU A 149 -17.61 -52.76 -3.34
CA GLU A 149 -17.40 -54.08 -3.96
C GLU A 149 -16.94 -53.92 -5.41
N PHE A 150 -16.05 -54.81 -5.88
CA PHE A 150 -15.60 -54.79 -7.27
C PHE A 150 -16.81 -55.03 -8.21
N ASN A 151 -17.06 -54.08 -9.13
CA ASN A 151 -18.16 -54.02 -10.12
C ASN A 151 -19.55 -53.52 -9.65
N GLU A 152 -19.75 -53.08 -8.41
CA GLU A 152 -21.02 -52.46 -8.00
C GLU A 152 -20.85 -50.95 -7.70
N ILE A 153 -21.80 -50.14 -8.16
CA ILE A 153 -21.85 -48.69 -7.86
C ILE A 153 -22.67 -48.52 -6.58
N SER A 154 -22.05 -47.96 -5.54
CA SER A 154 -22.69 -47.65 -4.27
C SER A 154 -23.70 -46.52 -4.46
N LYS A 155 -25.00 -46.77 -4.22
CA LYS A 155 -26.06 -45.74 -4.29
C LYS A 155 -25.80 -44.55 -3.36
N GLU A 156 -25.12 -44.80 -2.25
CA GLU A 156 -24.72 -43.78 -1.27
C GLU A 156 -23.73 -42.75 -1.87
N LEU A 157 -22.93 -43.17 -2.86
CA LEU A 157 -21.99 -42.29 -3.57
C LEU A 157 -22.69 -41.48 -4.67
N GLU A 158 -23.79 -41.98 -5.25
CA GLU A 158 -24.59 -41.25 -6.25
C GLU A 158 -25.38 -40.09 -5.63
N GLU A 159 -25.74 -40.20 -4.35
CA GLU A 159 -26.45 -39.15 -3.60
C GLU A 159 -25.50 -38.12 -2.96
N GLU A 160 -24.18 -38.34 -3.01
CA GLU A 160 -23.18 -37.49 -2.36
C GLU A 160 -22.89 -36.20 -3.18
N PRO A 161 -23.20 -35.00 -2.67
CA PRO A 161 -23.06 -33.77 -3.45
C PRO A 161 -21.63 -33.22 -3.48
N ASN A 162 -20.71 -33.77 -2.69
CA ASN A 162 -19.40 -33.17 -2.49
C ASN A 162 -18.54 -33.22 -3.75
N CYS A 163 -18.63 -34.30 -4.53
CA CYS A 163 -17.96 -34.40 -5.83
C CYS A 163 -18.31 -33.22 -6.77
N GLU A 164 -19.61 -32.91 -6.91
CA GLU A 164 -20.07 -31.80 -7.75
C GLU A 164 -19.66 -30.44 -7.18
N ASN A 165 -19.77 -30.26 -5.86
CA ASN A 165 -19.37 -29.03 -5.18
C ASN A 165 -17.87 -28.74 -5.34
N PHE A 166 -17.01 -29.75 -5.16
CA PHE A 166 -15.57 -29.60 -5.35
C PHE A 166 -15.22 -29.33 -6.82
N ALA A 167 -15.86 -30.01 -7.77
CA ALA A 167 -15.66 -29.76 -9.20
C ALA A 167 -16.00 -28.30 -9.56
N SER A 168 -17.12 -27.78 -9.06
CA SER A 168 -17.54 -26.39 -9.26
C SER A 168 -16.53 -25.39 -8.66
N LEU A 169 -16.05 -25.64 -7.44
CA LEU A 169 -15.06 -24.78 -6.77
C LEU A 169 -13.71 -24.76 -7.49
N ILE A 170 -13.22 -25.92 -7.92
CA ILE A 170 -11.96 -26.05 -8.66
C ILE A 170 -12.08 -25.35 -10.02
N ALA A 171 -13.19 -25.53 -10.73
CA ALA A 171 -13.44 -24.87 -12.02
C ALA A 171 -13.49 -23.35 -11.87
N LYS A 172 -14.14 -22.85 -10.80
CA LYS A 172 -14.18 -21.42 -10.50
C LYS A 172 -12.78 -20.86 -10.21
N ALA A 173 -12.01 -21.52 -9.34
CA ALA A 173 -10.65 -21.09 -9.01
C ALA A 173 -9.73 -21.09 -10.25
N ALA A 174 -9.84 -22.11 -11.11
CA ALA A 174 -9.13 -22.15 -12.37
C ALA A 174 -9.51 -20.98 -13.30
N LYS A 175 -10.80 -20.62 -13.35
CA LYS A 175 -11.26 -19.48 -14.15
C LYS A 175 -10.76 -18.14 -13.61
N ASP A 176 -10.70 -17.98 -12.28
CA ASP A 176 -10.16 -16.78 -11.64
C ASP A 176 -8.67 -16.58 -11.96
N ILE A 177 -7.89 -17.67 -12.02
CA ILE A 177 -6.49 -17.65 -12.47
C ILE A 177 -6.41 -17.20 -13.93
N GLU A 178 -7.23 -17.77 -14.82
CA GLU A 178 -7.24 -17.42 -16.24
C GLU A 178 -7.54 -15.93 -16.46
N LEU A 179 -8.57 -15.40 -15.78
CA LEU A 179 -8.92 -13.97 -15.83
C LEU A 179 -7.79 -13.07 -15.27
N MET A 180 -7.10 -13.52 -14.22
CA MET A 180 -5.93 -12.79 -13.70
C MET A 180 -4.79 -12.78 -14.72
N VAL A 181 -4.54 -13.91 -15.39
CA VAL A 181 -3.54 -14.06 -16.44
C VAL A 181 -3.83 -13.13 -17.62
N GLU A 182 -5.07 -13.10 -18.10
CA GLU A 182 -5.51 -12.19 -19.16
C GLU A 182 -5.40 -10.71 -18.79
N SER A 183 -5.48 -10.41 -17.48
CA SER A 183 -5.36 -9.03 -17.02
C SER A 183 -3.92 -8.50 -17.07
N PHE A 184 -2.90 -9.37 -17.14
CA PHE A 184 -1.51 -8.90 -17.18
C PHE A 184 -1.27 -8.09 -18.46
N PRO A 185 -0.49 -7.01 -18.37
CA PRO A 185 -0.05 -6.29 -19.55
C PRO A 185 0.92 -7.19 -20.33
N MET A 186 0.41 -8.04 -21.22
CA MET A 186 1.21 -8.77 -22.19
C MET A 186 1.52 -7.84 -23.36
N GLU A 187 2.50 -6.96 -23.18
CA GLU A 187 3.23 -6.46 -24.34
C GLU A 187 4.34 -7.47 -24.60
N ASN A 188 4.33 -8.08 -25.79
CA ASN A 188 5.45 -8.86 -26.33
C ASN A 188 6.63 -7.90 -26.56
N MET A 189 7.20 -7.34 -25.49
CA MET A 189 8.44 -6.60 -25.57
C MET A 189 9.58 -7.61 -25.51
N GLU A 190 10.40 -7.64 -26.54
CA GLU A 190 11.72 -8.22 -26.42
C GLU A 190 12.47 -7.51 -25.29
N CYS A 191 13.29 -8.23 -24.53
CA CYS A 191 14.03 -7.69 -23.38
C CYS A 191 14.82 -6.40 -23.73
N THR A 192 15.26 -6.30 -24.99
CA THR A 192 15.93 -5.15 -25.60
C THR A 192 15.05 -3.89 -25.67
N ASP A 193 13.78 -4.02 -26.07
CA ASP A 193 12.83 -2.90 -26.14
C ASP A 193 12.48 -2.37 -24.75
N ILE A 194 12.41 -3.26 -23.75
CA ILE A 194 12.16 -2.86 -22.35
C ILE A 194 13.32 -2.03 -21.82
N GLU A 195 14.57 -2.48 -22.02
CA GLU A 195 15.76 -1.75 -21.59
C GLU A 195 15.88 -0.39 -22.26
N GLU A 196 15.59 -0.31 -23.56
CA GLU A 196 15.59 0.95 -24.30
C GLU A 196 14.47 1.90 -23.83
N GLN A 197 13.27 1.38 -23.57
CA GLN A 197 12.16 2.13 -23.00
C GLN A 197 12.47 2.63 -21.58
N ILE A 198 13.10 1.81 -20.74
CA ILE A 198 13.56 2.21 -19.41
C ILE A 198 14.56 3.35 -19.55
N LYS A 199 15.58 3.20 -20.39
CA LYS A 199 16.61 4.23 -20.61
C LYS A 199 16.00 5.53 -21.14
N LYS A 200 15.07 5.46 -22.09
CA LYS A 200 14.35 6.61 -22.65
C LYS A 200 13.46 7.28 -21.60
N ASN A 201 12.80 6.51 -20.75
CA ASN A 201 12.00 7.03 -19.64
C ASN A 201 12.87 7.65 -18.55
N GLU A 202 14.03 7.07 -18.24
CA GLU A 202 15.01 7.65 -17.33
C GLU A 202 15.56 8.97 -17.86
N GLU A 203 15.87 9.06 -19.15
CA GLU A 203 16.29 10.30 -19.79
C GLU A 203 15.19 11.37 -19.75
N ARG A 204 13.94 11.00 -20.07
CA ARG A 204 12.78 11.90 -19.97
C ARG A 204 12.59 12.38 -18.54
N LYS A 205 12.67 11.47 -17.57
CA LYS A 205 12.59 11.79 -16.14
C LYS A 205 13.71 12.73 -15.72
N ARG A 206 14.95 12.48 -16.18
CA ARG A 206 16.11 13.33 -15.88
C ARG A 206 15.97 14.73 -16.49
N LYS A 207 15.46 14.85 -17.72
CA LYS A 207 15.16 16.15 -18.35
C LYS A 207 14.08 16.89 -17.57
N ALA A 208 12.97 16.22 -17.26
CA ALA A 208 11.89 16.80 -16.47
C ALA A 208 12.38 17.26 -15.08
N VAL A 209 13.23 16.47 -14.39
CA VAL A 209 13.82 16.86 -13.11
C VAL A 209 14.69 18.12 -13.25
N LYS A 210 15.50 18.22 -14.30
CA LYS A 210 16.32 19.44 -14.55
C LYS A 210 15.47 20.67 -14.81
N GLU A 211 14.45 20.56 -15.66
CA GLU A 211 13.51 21.67 -15.92
C GLU A 211 12.84 22.11 -14.61
N LEU A 212 12.49 21.14 -13.78
CA LEU A 212 11.83 21.35 -12.50
C LEU A 212 12.76 21.94 -11.44
N GLU A 213 14.04 21.59 -11.46
CA GLU A 213 15.10 22.22 -10.65
C GLU A 213 15.26 23.70 -11.00
N GLU A 214 15.23 24.05 -12.29
CA GLU A 214 15.33 25.44 -12.74
C GLU A 214 14.09 26.25 -12.34
N VAL A 215 12.88 25.70 -12.52
CA VAL A 215 11.64 26.34 -12.03
C VAL A 215 11.66 26.49 -10.52
N ASN A 216 12.16 25.49 -9.79
CA ASN A 216 12.28 25.54 -8.33
C ASN A 216 13.25 26.66 -7.88
N LYS A 217 14.41 26.81 -8.51
CA LYS A 217 15.35 27.91 -8.22
C LYS A 217 14.70 29.27 -8.42
N GLN A 218 13.98 29.44 -9.53
CA GLN A 218 13.24 30.69 -9.80
C GLN A 218 12.16 30.94 -8.74
N GLY A 219 11.42 29.91 -8.33
CA GLY A 219 10.41 30.00 -7.28
C GLY A 219 11.00 30.42 -5.92
N VAL A 220 12.14 29.84 -5.53
CA VAL A 220 12.84 30.20 -4.29
C VAL A 220 13.33 31.66 -4.31
N GLU A 221 13.86 32.12 -5.44
CA GLU A 221 14.30 33.51 -5.61
C GLU A 221 13.11 34.50 -5.50
N ILE A 222 11.97 34.18 -6.11
CA ILE A 222 10.74 34.99 -5.99
C ILE A 222 10.26 35.03 -4.54
N MET A 223 10.23 33.88 -3.86
CA MET A 223 9.84 33.80 -2.45
C MET A 223 10.74 34.64 -1.55
N LYS A 224 12.05 34.64 -1.81
CA LYS A 224 13.01 35.47 -1.07
C LYS A 224 12.72 36.96 -1.25
N ARG A 225 12.46 37.42 -2.48
CA ARG A 225 12.09 38.82 -2.76
C ARG A 225 10.77 39.21 -2.10
N LEU A 226 9.79 38.31 -2.10
CA LEU A 226 8.52 38.51 -1.40
C LEU A 226 8.73 38.70 0.10
N GLN A 227 9.56 37.85 0.70
CA GLN A 227 9.88 37.92 2.12
C GLN A 227 10.62 39.23 2.48
N GLU A 228 11.57 39.66 1.64
CA GLU A 228 12.26 40.95 1.80
C GLU A 228 11.27 42.12 1.78
N LYS A 229 10.34 42.14 0.80
CA LYS A 229 9.34 43.20 0.68
C LYS A 229 8.30 43.20 1.80
N LEU A 230 7.85 42.03 2.26
CA LEU A 230 6.99 41.92 3.43
C LEU A 230 7.67 42.43 4.69
N THR A 231 8.98 42.17 4.83
CA THR A 231 9.78 42.67 5.96
C THR A 231 9.91 44.19 5.91
N GLU A 232 10.19 44.77 4.73
CA GLU A 232 10.18 46.23 4.54
C GLU A 232 8.84 46.84 4.96
N ILE A 233 7.71 46.30 4.49
CA ILE A 233 6.37 46.77 4.86
C ILE A 233 6.15 46.71 6.37
N ALA A 234 6.51 45.59 7.01
CA ALA A 234 6.39 45.42 8.45
C ALA A 234 7.22 46.46 9.22
N THR A 235 8.45 46.73 8.79
CA THR A 235 9.31 47.75 9.45
C THR A 235 8.73 49.16 9.31
N VAL A 236 8.16 49.50 8.16
CA VAL A 236 7.50 50.80 7.93
C VAL A 236 6.27 50.92 8.82
N GLN A 237 5.44 49.88 8.92
CA GLN A 237 4.26 49.86 9.79
C GLN A 237 4.61 50.00 11.27
N ILE A 238 5.72 49.40 11.73
CA ILE A 238 6.18 49.56 13.12
C ILE A 238 6.61 51.00 13.38
N LYS A 239 7.35 51.62 12.44
CA LYS A 239 7.82 53.01 12.57
C LYS A 239 6.70 54.05 12.47
N SER A 240 5.62 53.76 11.75
CA SER A 240 4.48 54.67 11.56
C SER A 240 3.41 54.57 12.65
N ARG A 241 3.53 53.63 13.60
CA ARG A 241 2.62 53.59 14.75
C ARG A 241 2.89 54.80 15.65
N PRO A 242 1.86 55.58 16.02
CA PRO A 242 2.02 56.67 16.98
C PRO A 242 2.47 56.09 18.33
N ILE A 243 3.47 56.73 18.93
CA ILE A 243 3.92 56.42 20.29
C ILE A 243 2.80 56.87 21.21
N ALA A 244 2.13 55.91 21.86
CA ALA A 244 1.18 56.16 22.95
C ALA A 244 1.93 56.40 24.26
#